data_AF-A0A969SV15-F1
#
_entry.id   AF-A0A969SV15-F1
#
_cell.length_a   1.000
_cell.length_b   1.000
_cell.length_c   1.000
_cell.angle_alpha   90.00
_cell.angle_beta   90.00
_cell.angle_gamma   90.00
#
_symmetry.space_group_name_H-M   'P 1'
#
loop_
_entity.id
_entity.type
_entity.pdbx_description
1 polymer ?
#
loop_
_entity_poly.entity_id
_entity_poly.type
_entity_poly.pdbx_seq_one_letter_code
_entity_poly.pdbx_strand_id
1 'polypeptide(L)'
;MAKLVSKSMSSREDVYDISVNEDHCFYANNILVHNCGEIALTVLGGFCVIADVVPFHADSLEEAEDAFRAATRALIRVNTMNSIYGKEVARTNRIGVGMTGIHEFAWKFFGLGFRDLLDEEKSKHFWMTLARFNRAVRQEAELYCKKHNLTVPHTMTTIKPAGCMDSSTVIRTDKGNLSLAEIFTQNGYDLDNYVGMSGVWLDLKESISVYDKDNNLKPVTQLYVNGKQQTMRVEFEDGLSVDVTPNHMFLTKEKGWVRADELDGSEDIVNW
;
A
#
# COMPACT_ATOMS: atom_id res chain seq x y z
N MET A 1 -20.35 6.53 16.81
CA MET A 1 -19.59 7.67 16.25
C MET A 1 -18.65 8.13 17.32
N ALA A 2 -17.41 8.45 16.97
CA ALA A 2 -16.43 8.83 17.97
C ALA A 2 -15.43 9.85 17.45
N LYS A 3 -15.14 10.84 18.29
CA LYS A 3 -14.12 11.85 18.08
C LYS A 3 -12.75 11.37 18.51
N LEU A 4 -11.73 11.94 17.90
CA LEU A 4 -10.35 11.76 18.31
C LEU A 4 -10.14 12.31 19.74
N VAL A 5 -9.58 11.49 20.61
CA VAL A 5 -9.13 11.86 21.96
C VAL A 5 -7.63 12.11 21.98
N SER A 6 -6.84 11.21 21.37
CA SER A 6 -5.39 11.31 21.41
C SER A 6 -4.74 10.69 20.18
N LYS A 7 -3.57 11.22 19.82
CA LYS A 7 -2.65 10.61 18.86
C LYS A 7 -1.28 10.54 19.46
N SER A 8 -0.66 9.38 19.38
CA SER A 8 0.73 9.21 19.76
C SER A 8 1.45 8.41 18.70
N MET A 9 2.63 8.90 18.29
CA MET A 9 3.51 8.09 17.46
C MET A 9 3.95 6.92 18.32
N SER A 10 3.63 5.71 17.87
CA SER A 10 4.13 4.51 18.51
C SER A 10 5.54 4.22 18.01
N SER A 11 6.21 3.30 18.71
CA SER A 11 7.46 2.74 18.28
C SER A 11 7.30 2.03 16.93
N ARG A 12 8.40 1.76 16.22
CA ARG A 12 8.34 0.93 15.01
C ARG A 12 7.86 -0.47 15.38
N GLU A 13 6.68 -0.82 14.94
CA GLU A 13 6.00 -2.08 15.23
C GLU A 13 5.97 -2.97 13.99
N ASP A 14 6.04 -4.28 14.23
CA ASP A 14 5.91 -5.27 13.17
C ASP A 14 4.47 -5.29 12.65
N VAL A 15 4.32 -5.20 11.33
CA VAL A 15 3.02 -5.22 10.65
C VAL A 15 2.83 -6.51 9.85
N TYR A 16 1.58 -6.89 9.69
CA TYR A 16 1.12 -8.17 9.15
C TYR A 16 0.01 -7.94 8.13
N ASP A 17 -0.24 -8.95 7.31
CA ASP A 17 -1.34 -8.95 6.34
C ASP A 17 -1.85 -10.38 6.08
N ILE A 18 -3.02 -10.48 5.45
CA ILE A 18 -3.60 -11.73 4.98
C ILE A 18 -3.91 -11.63 3.49
N SER A 19 -3.66 -12.71 2.75
CA SER A 19 -4.05 -12.80 1.35
C SER A 19 -5.41 -13.46 1.20
N VAL A 20 -6.29 -12.82 0.44
CA VAL A 20 -7.66 -13.27 0.19
C VAL A 20 -7.83 -13.51 -1.30
N ASN A 21 -8.50 -14.59 -1.68
CA ASN A 21 -8.69 -14.93 -3.09
C ASN A 21 -9.76 -14.04 -3.77
N GLU A 22 -9.71 -13.96 -5.10
CA GLU A 22 -10.66 -13.27 -5.98
C GLU A 22 -10.75 -11.76 -5.79
N ASP A 23 -11.62 -11.31 -4.90
CA ASP A 23 -11.97 -9.90 -4.71
C ASP A 23 -10.97 -9.17 -3.82
N HIS A 24 -10.00 -9.91 -3.28
CA HIS A 24 -8.77 -9.33 -2.76
C HIS A 24 -9.03 -8.29 -1.66
N CYS A 25 -10.18 -8.35 -0.98
CA CYS A 25 -10.58 -7.42 0.06
C CYS A 25 -11.24 -8.11 1.24
N PHE A 26 -11.17 -7.48 2.41
CA PHE A 26 -11.71 -7.98 3.67
C PHE A 26 -11.95 -6.85 4.67
N TYR A 27 -12.71 -7.09 5.73
CA TYR A 27 -12.92 -6.10 6.79
C TYR A 27 -11.88 -6.25 7.90
N ALA A 28 -11.14 -5.17 8.17
CA ALA A 28 -10.20 -5.00 9.27
C ALA A 28 -10.66 -3.83 10.16
N ASN A 29 -10.87 -4.08 11.45
CA ASN A 29 -11.51 -3.16 12.41
C ASN A 29 -12.81 -2.56 11.86
N ASN A 30 -13.63 -3.39 11.20
CA ASN A 30 -14.86 -3.02 10.50
C ASN A 30 -14.68 -2.08 9.28
N ILE A 31 -13.45 -1.88 8.81
CA ILE A 31 -13.12 -1.10 7.61
C ILE A 31 -12.74 -2.06 6.48
N LEU A 32 -13.33 -1.88 5.30
CA LEU A 32 -12.97 -2.68 4.12
C LEU A 32 -11.55 -2.29 3.62
N VAL A 33 -10.63 -3.24 3.66
CA VAL A 33 -9.24 -3.14 3.17
C VAL A 33 -9.02 -4.09 1.99
N HIS A 34 -7.98 -3.87 1.18
CA HIS A 34 -7.65 -4.68 -0.01
C HIS A 34 -6.19 -5.15 0.06
N ASN A 35 -5.90 -6.38 -0.34
CA ASN A 35 -4.53 -6.92 -0.43
C ASN A 35 -3.77 -6.27 -1.61
N CYS A 36 -2.45 -6.35 -1.62
CA CYS A 36 -1.66 -5.75 -2.71
C CYS A 36 -1.78 -6.59 -3.99
N GLY A 37 -2.37 -6.02 -5.06
CA GLY A 37 -2.60 -6.68 -6.37
C GLY A 37 -2.06 -5.89 -7.57
N GLU A 38 -0.95 -5.18 -7.39
CA GLU A 38 -0.54 -4.07 -8.25
C GLU A 38 0.30 -4.45 -9.49
N ILE A 39 0.85 -5.68 -9.54
CA ILE A 39 1.64 -6.17 -10.69
C ILE A 39 1.04 -7.46 -11.26
N ALA A 40 0.68 -7.43 -12.54
CA ALA A 40 0.31 -8.63 -13.29
C ALA A 40 1.56 -9.50 -13.58
N LEU A 41 1.76 -10.55 -12.78
CA LEU A 41 2.85 -11.51 -12.91
C LEU A 41 2.34 -12.84 -13.48
N THR A 42 3.20 -13.54 -14.21
CA THR A 42 2.94 -14.93 -14.62
C THR A 42 3.05 -15.87 -13.42
N VAL A 43 2.05 -16.72 -13.21
CA VAL A 43 1.97 -17.62 -12.04
C VAL A 43 3.15 -18.60 -11.93
N LEU A 44 3.83 -18.89 -13.05
CA LEU A 44 4.95 -19.82 -13.12
C LEU A 44 6.31 -19.19 -12.72
N GLY A 45 6.30 -18.03 -12.05
CA GLY A 45 7.52 -17.38 -11.54
C GLY A 45 7.82 -16.00 -12.12
N GLY A 46 6.80 -15.20 -12.41
CA GLY A 46 6.99 -13.78 -12.72
C GLY A 46 7.58 -13.03 -11.53
N PHE A 47 8.49 -12.10 -11.79
CA PHE A 47 9.16 -11.30 -10.76
C PHE A 47 9.14 -9.83 -11.16
N CYS A 48 9.03 -8.93 -10.18
CA CYS A 48 9.07 -7.49 -10.37
C CYS A 48 9.63 -6.83 -9.12
N VAL A 49 10.36 -5.73 -9.33
CA VAL A 49 10.75 -4.80 -8.25
C VAL A 49 9.93 -3.53 -8.36
N ILE A 50 9.56 -2.97 -7.21
CA ILE A 50 8.65 -1.83 -7.09
C ILE A 50 9.24 -0.76 -6.19
N ALA A 51 8.99 0.50 -6.51
CA ALA A 51 9.30 1.64 -5.67
C ALA A 51 8.23 2.70 -5.84
N ASP A 52 7.88 3.37 -4.75
CA ASP A 52 6.93 4.47 -4.77
C ASP A 52 7.64 5.82 -4.68
N VAL A 53 7.23 6.73 -5.55
CA VAL A 53 7.65 8.14 -5.48
C VAL A 53 6.55 8.93 -4.77
N VAL A 54 6.94 9.79 -3.84
CA VAL A 54 6.04 10.70 -3.11
C VAL A 54 6.32 12.13 -3.59
N PRO A 55 5.73 12.57 -4.72
CA PRO A 55 6.09 13.84 -5.35
C PRO A 55 5.65 15.06 -4.54
N PHE A 56 4.81 14.89 -3.52
CA PHE A 56 4.50 15.94 -2.54
C PHE A 56 5.75 16.57 -1.92
N HIS A 57 6.83 15.79 -1.72
CA HIS A 57 8.07 16.28 -1.13
C HIS A 57 8.97 17.05 -2.09
N ALA A 58 8.70 17.06 -3.40
CA ALA A 58 9.46 17.85 -4.35
C ALA A 58 9.11 19.34 -4.23
N ASP A 59 10.05 20.22 -4.54
CA ASP A 59 9.84 21.67 -4.58
C ASP A 59 9.25 22.13 -5.93
N SER A 60 9.40 21.32 -6.98
CA SER A 60 8.89 21.60 -8.33
C SER A 60 8.38 20.35 -9.06
N LEU A 61 7.61 20.55 -10.13
CA LEU A 61 7.18 19.44 -10.99
C LEU A 61 8.36 18.81 -11.75
N GLU A 62 9.41 19.58 -12.02
CA GLU A 62 10.65 19.14 -12.66
C GLU A 62 11.42 18.21 -11.73
N GLU A 63 11.58 18.59 -10.46
CA GLU A 63 12.21 17.74 -9.45
C GLU A 63 11.39 16.46 -9.19
N ALA A 64 10.07 16.56 -9.16
CA ALA A 64 9.21 15.38 -9.07
C ALA A 64 9.44 14.43 -10.25
N GLU A 65 9.52 14.94 -11.49
CA GLU A 65 9.85 14.12 -12.67
C GLU A 65 11.22 13.45 -12.54
N ASP A 66 12.23 14.19 -12.08
CA ASP A 66 13.58 13.66 -11.86
C ASP A 66 13.61 12.54 -10.81
N ALA A 67 12.77 12.62 -9.78
CA ALA A 67 12.59 11.55 -8.80
C ALA A 67 12.02 10.27 -9.45
N PHE A 68 11.03 10.38 -10.34
CA PHE A 68 10.51 9.25 -11.12
C PHE A 68 11.59 8.63 -12.02
N ARG A 69 12.42 9.45 -12.67
CA ARG A 69 13.57 8.96 -13.47
C ARG A 69 14.60 8.26 -12.59
N ALA A 70 14.91 8.82 -11.42
CA ALA A 70 15.85 8.23 -10.47
C ALA A 70 15.35 6.88 -9.95
N ALA A 71 14.08 6.78 -9.56
CA ALA A 71 13.43 5.54 -9.15
C ALA A 71 13.48 4.48 -10.24
N THR A 72 13.20 4.86 -11.49
CA THR A 72 13.29 3.97 -12.66
C THR A 72 14.68 3.34 -12.78
N ARG A 73 15.75 4.16 -12.75
CA ARG A 73 17.12 3.65 -12.85
C ARG A 73 17.50 2.81 -11.63
N ALA A 74 17.03 3.16 -10.44
CA ALA A 74 17.27 2.41 -9.22
C ALA A 74 16.65 1.01 -9.29
N LEU A 75 15.38 0.92 -9.70
CA LEU A 75 14.69 -0.35 -9.88
C LEU A 75 15.38 -1.25 -10.90
N ILE A 76 15.77 -0.72 -12.06
CA ILE A 76 16.49 -1.52 -13.07
C ILE A 76 17.79 -2.10 -12.49
N ARG A 77 18.57 -1.28 -11.76
CA ARG A 77 19.80 -1.77 -11.11
C ARG A 77 19.52 -2.87 -10.09
N VAL A 78 18.53 -2.68 -9.21
CA VAL A 78 18.14 -3.66 -8.20
C VAL A 78 17.65 -4.95 -8.84
N ASN A 79 16.80 -4.86 -9.88
CA ASN A 79 16.26 -6.01 -10.58
C ASN A 79 17.38 -6.90 -11.14
N THR A 80 18.42 -6.27 -11.70
CA THR A 80 19.56 -6.94 -12.33
C THR A 80 20.60 -7.49 -11.36
N MET A 81 20.42 -7.33 -10.04
CA MET A 81 21.29 -7.96 -9.05
C MET A 81 21.14 -9.48 -9.05
N ASN A 82 22.18 -10.19 -8.62
CA ASN A 82 22.15 -11.64 -8.53
C ASN A 82 21.01 -12.12 -7.61
N SER A 83 20.09 -12.90 -8.17
CA SER A 83 18.99 -13.53 -7.44
C SER A 83 18.55 -14.82 -8.13
N ILE A 84 17.74 -15.63 -7.43
CA ILE A 84 17.15 -16.85 -7.98
C ILE A 84 16.24 -16.59 -9.20
N TYR A 85 15.76 -15.36 -9.38
CA TYR A 85 14.90 -14.94 -10.48
C TYR A 85 15.67 -14.44 -11.72
N GLY A 86 17.00 -14.55 -11.74
CA GLY A 86 17.85 -13.97 -12.79
C GLY A 86 17.46 -14.35 -14.23
N LYS A 87 16.96 -15.57 -14.46
CA LYS A 87 16.44 -15.98 -15.79
C LYS A 87 15.19 -15.19 -16.20
N GLU A 88 14.27 -14.97 -15.27
CA GLU A 88 13.05 -14.20 -15.52
C GLU A 88 13.38 -12.71 -15.70
N VAL A 89 14.26 -12.18 -14.86
CA VAL A 89 14.73 -10.79 -14.98
C VAL A 89 15.41 -10.55 -16.33
N ALA A 90 16.30 -11.44 -16.77
CA ALA A 90 16.94 -11.31 -18.09
C ALA A 90 15.92 -11.31 -19.24
N ARG A 91 14.82 -12.07 -19.09
CA ARG A 91 13.76 -12.20 -20.08
C ARG A 91 12.81 -11.01 -20.12
N THR A 92 12.47 -10.41 -18.97
CA THR A 92 11.37 -9.43 -18.90
C THR A 92 11.72 -8.11 -18.21
N ASN A 93 12.74 -8.12 -17.35
CA ASN A 93 13.25 -6.99 -16.59
C ASN A 93 12.15 -6.10 -15.97
N ARG A 94 11.05 -6.71 -15.50
CA ARG A 94 9.86 -5.97 -15.03
C ARG A 94 10.18 -5.08 -13.84
N ILE A 95 9.72 -3.84 -13.91
CA ILE A 95 9.74 -2.89 -12.81
C ILE A 95 8.35 -2.27 -12.63
N GLY A 96 8.08 -1.70 -11.46
CA GLY A 96 6.88 -0.91 -11.21
C GLY A 96 7.21 0.33 -10.40
N VAL A 97 7.36 1.46 -11.10
CA VAL A 97 7.45 2.77 -10.46
C VAL A 97 6.02 3.22 -10.12
N GLY A 98 5.72 3.28 -8.83
CA GLY A 98 4.45 3.73 -8.29
C GLY A 98 4.49 5.16 -7.78
N MET A 99 3.32 5.63 -7.36
CA MET A 99 3.15 6.95 -6.78
C MET A 99 2.23 6.85 -5.56
N THR A 100 2.68 7.42 -4.45
CA THR A 100 1.91 7.55 -3.20
C THR A 100 1.77 9.03 -2.85
N GLY A 101 0.73 9.38 -2.08
CA GLY A 101 0.45 10.78 -1.73
C GLY A 101 -0.15 11.58 -2.89
N ILE A 102 -1.01 10.93 -3.68
CA ILE A 102 -1.61 11.53 -4.89
C ILE A 102 -2.47 12.74 -4.56
N HIS A 103 -3.22 12.70 -3.45
CA HIS A 103 -4.10 13.79 -3.04
C HIS A 103 -3.30 14.99 -2.51
N GLU A 104 -2.26 14.75 -1.72
CA GLU A 104 -1.38 15.78 -1.18
C GLU A 104 -0.61 16.47 -2.30
N PHE A 105 -0.16 15.70 -3.29
CA PHE A 105 0.44 16.24 -4.51
C PHE A 105 -0.55 17.09 -5.32
N ALA A 106 -1.79 16.61 -5.52
CA ALA A 106 -2.84 17.37 -6.20
C ALA A 106 -3.14 18.70 -5.50
N TRP A 107 -3.22 18.67 -4.17
CA TRP A 107 -3.44 19.86 -3.37
C TRP A 107 -2.27 20.84 -3.46
N LYS A 108 -1.03 20.38 -3.19
CA LYS A 108 0.16 21.24 -3.16
C LYS A 108 0.43 21.94 -4.49
N PHE A 109 0.35 21.21 -5.60
CA PHE A 109 0.79 21.73 -6.90
C PHE A 109 -0.34 22.27 -7.77
N PHE A 110 -1.59 21.92 -7.49
CA PHE A 110 -2.73 22.29 -8.34
C PHE A 110 -3.90 22.91 -7.54
N GLY A 111 -3.86 22.89 -6.20
CA GLY A 111 -4.95 23.39 -5.37
C GLY A 111 -6.25 22.60 -5.51
N LEU A 112 -6.17 21.33 -5.92
CA LEU A 112 -7.34 20.50 -6.20
C LEU A 112 -7.68 19.61 -5.02
N GLY A 113 -8.93 19.70 -4.54
CA GLY A 113 -9.49 18.72 -3.61
C GLY A 113 -10.01 17.48 -4.33
N PHE A 114 -10.41 16.46 -3.57
CA PHE A 114 -10.91 15.18 -4.14
C PHE A 114 -12.07 15.37 -5.13
N ARG A 115 -13.04 16.24 -4.83
CA ARG A 115 -14.17 16.49 -5.73
C ARG A 115 -13.76 17.16 -7.03
N ASP A 116 -12.73 18.02 -7.00
CA ASP A 116 -12.22 18.66 -8.21
C ASP A 116 -11.45 17.66 -9.08
N LEU A 117 -10.83 16.63 -8.49
CA LEU A 117 -10.17 15.55 -9.23
C LEU A 117 -11.14 14.68 -10.06
N LEU A 118 -12.42 14.65 -9.68
CA LEU A 118 -13.48 13.95 -10.42
C LEU A 118 -14.01 14.77 -11.60
N ASP A 119 -13.75 16.08 -11.62
CA ASP A 119 -14.12 17.00 -12.70
C ASP A 119 -12.99 17.03 -13.73
N GLU A 120 -13.24 16.47 -14.91
CA GLU A 120 -12.22 16.32 -15.97
C GLU A 120 -11.65 17.66 -16.45
N GLU A 121 -12.49 18.70 -16.54
CA GLU A 121 -12.02 20.01 -17.02
C GLU A 121 -11.11 20.69 -16.00
N LYS A 122 -11.50 20.65 -14.73
CA LYS A 122 -10.69 21.23 -13.64
C LYS A 122 -9.39 20.45 -13.41
N SER A 123 -9.46 19.13 -13.44
CA SER A 123 -8.33 18.26 -13.11
C SER A 123 -7.39 17.96 -14.29
N LYS A 124 -7.72 18.44 -15.49
CA LYS A 124 -6.95 18.20 -16.72
C LYS A 124 -5.46 18.42 -16.57
N HIS A 125 -5.04 19.54 -15.96
CA HIS A 125 -3.62 19.87 -15.83
C HIS A 125 -2.88 18.88 -14.91
N PHE A 126 -3.54 18.45 -13.84
CA PHE A 126 -3.03 17.41 -12.93
C PHE A 126 -2.84 16.07 -13.65
N TRP A 127 -3.87 15.59 -14.36
CA TRP A 127 -3.80 14.32 -15.09
C TRP A 127 -2.77 14.36 -16.22
N MET A 128 -2.63 15.50 -16.91
CA MET A 128 -1.59 15.70 -17.92
C MET A 128 -0.17 15.67 -17.33
N THR A 129 0.02 16.17 -16.10
CA THR A 129 1.28 16.05 -15.37
C THR A 129 1.56 14.61 -14.95
N LEU A 130 0.58 13.85 -14.46
CA LEU A 130 0.77 12.41 -14.20
C LEU A 130 1.12 11.64 -15.47
N ALA A 131 0.49 11.97 -16.60
CA ALA A 131 0.85 11.41 -17.89
C ALA A 131 2.29 11.79 -18.32
N ARG A 132 2.76 12.99 -17.98
CA ARG A 132 4.15 13.43 -18.18
C ARG A 132 5.12 12.57 -17.35
N PHE A 133 4.84 12.31 -16.08
CA PHE A 133 5.66 11.43 -15.25
C PHE A 133 5.68 9.99 -15.76
N ASN A 134 4.53 9.46 -16.21
CA ASN A 134 4.47 8.13 -16.83
C ASN A 134 5.39 8.04 -18.06
N ARG A 135 5.34 9.05 -18.95
CA ARG A 135 6.24 9.13 -20.11
C ARG A 135 7.70 9.23 -19.70
N ALA A 136 8.02 9.99 -18.65
CA ALA A 136 9.38 10.12 -18.13
C ALA A 136 9.93 8.77 -17.66
N VAL A 137 9.16 7.99 -16.89
CA VAL A 137 9.54 6.62 -16.48
C VAL A 137 9.80 5.73 -17.70
N ARG A 138 8.88 5.72 -18.67
CA ARG A 138 9.02 4.87 -19.88
C ARG A 138 10.25 5.23 -20.70
N GLN A 139 10.43 6.51 -20.97
CA GLN A 139 11.57 7.03 -21.72
C GLN A 139 12.89 6.72 -21.00
N GLU A 140 12.95 6.94 -19.68
CA GLU A 140 14.14 6.68 -18.89
C GLU A 140 14.50 5.19 -18.88
N ALA A 141 13.51 4.30 -18.71
CA ALA A 141 13.70 2.86 -18.74
C ALA A 141 14.29 2.40 -20.08
N GLU A 142 13.73 2.87 -21.20
CA GLU A 142 14.25 2.55 -22.53
C GLU A 142 15.68 3.05 -22.75
N LEU A 143 15.96 4.32 -22.42
CA LEU A 143 17.29 4.91 -22.61
C LEU A 143 18.33 4.21 -21.75
N TYR A 144 18.01 3.95 -20.48
CA TYR A 144 18.92 3.31 -19.54
C TYR A 144 19.20 1.87 -19.95
N CYS A 145 18.17 1.08 -20.28
CA CYS A 145 18.35 -0.31 -20.73
C CYS A 145 19.13 -0.40 -22.04
N LYS A 146 18.84 0.45 -23.04
CA LYS A 146 19.61 0.50 -24.29
C LYS A 146 21.08 0.83 -24.04
N LYS A 147 21.36 1.82 -23.19
CA LYS A 147 22.73 2.22 -22.84
C LYS A 147 23.52 1.09 -22.17
N HIS A 148 22.85 0.25 -21.39
CA HIS A 148 23.48 -0.84 -20.63
C HIS A 148 23.30 -2.23 -21.26
N ASN A 149 22.77 -2.30 -22.50
CA ASN A 149 22.50 -3.55 -23.21
C ASN A 149 21.62 -4.55 -22.40
N LEU A 150 20.57 -4.02 -21.76
CA LEU A 150 19.60 -4.77 -20.99
C LEU A 150 18.27 -4.88 -21.75
N THR A 151 17.50 -5.92 -21.44
CA THR A 151 16.10 -6.03 -21.88
C THR A 151 15.29 -4.86 -21.34
N VAL A 152 14.52 -4.20 -22.21
CA VAL A 152 13.60 -3.13 -21.79
C VAL A 152 12.48 -3.74 -20.95
N PRO A 153 12.16 -3.18 -19.76
CA PRO A 153 11.14 -3.71 -18.88
C PRO A 153 9.78 -3.91 -19.58
N HIS A 154 9.19 -5.09 -19.45
CA HIS A 154 7.85 -5.36 -19.99
C HIS A 154 6.74 -4.62 -19.23
N THR A 155 6.99 -4.24 -17.98
CA THR A 155 6.17 -3.33 -17.16
C THR A 155 7.08 -2.29 -16.56
N MET A 156 6.54 -1.08 -16.33
CA MET A 156 7.33 0.07 -15.89
C MET A 156 6.68 0.89 -14.78
N THR A 157 5.35 0.95 -14.74
CA THR A 157 4.59 1.76 -13.78
C THR A 157 3.53 0.91 -13.10
N THR A 158 3.21 1.23 -11.86
CA THR A 158 2.17 0.57 -11.06
C THR A 158 1.49 1.59 -10.13
N ILE A 159 0.47 1.17 -9.40
CA ILE A 159 -0.06 1.87 -8.22
C ILE A 159 -0.19 0.84 -7.12
N LYS A 160 0.70 0.91 -6.13
CA LYS A 160 0.72 0.00 -4.99
C LYS A 160 -0.16 0.55 -3.86
N PRO A 161 -1.22 -0.15 -3.41
CA PRO A 161 -1.83 0.18 -2.13
C PRO A 161 -0.86 -0.25 -1.02
N ALA A 162 -0.07 0.67 -0.48
CA ALA A 162 0.83 0.37 0.63
C ALA A 162 0.07 0.40 1.97
N GLY A 163 -0.68 -0.67 2.26
CA GLY A 163 -1.37 -0.86 3.54
C GLY A 163 -0.93 -2.16 4.20
N CYS A 164 -0.39 -2.08 5.41
CA CYS A 164 -0.18 -3.23 6.29
C CYS A 164 -0.72 -2.89 7.66
N MET A 165 -1.13 -3.91 8.41
CA MET A 165 -1.88 -3.75 9.65
C MET A 165 -1.06 -4.25 10.84
N ASP A 166 -1.27 -3.69 12.03
CA ASP A 166 -0.62 -4.17 13.25
C ASP A 166 -1.24 -5.51 13.70
N SER A 167 -0.58 -6.23 14.62
CA SER A 167 -1.04 -7.55 15.07
C SER A 167 -2.38 -7.53 15.81
N SER A 168 -2.77 -6.40 16.42
CA SER A 168 -4.02 -6.28 17.16
C SER A 168 -5.23 -6.02 16.25
N THR A 169 -5.00 -5.64 14.99
CA THR A 169 -6.07 -5.38 14.03
C THR A 169 -7.01 -6.58 13.89
N VAL A 170 -8.31 -6.33 14.11
CA VAL A 170 -9.37 -7.34 14.18
C VAL A 170 -10.01 -7.55 12.81
N ILE A 171 -9.88 -8.75 12.27
CA ILE A 171 -10.45 -9.16 11.00
C ILE A 171 -11.82 -9.81 11.21
N ARG A 172 -12.80 -9.45 10.38
CA ARG A 172 -14.11 -10.09 10.38
C ARG A 172 -14.03 -11.42 9.61
N THR A 173 -14.10 -12.54 10.34
CA THR A 173 -13.97 -13.88 9.76
C THR A 173 -15.23 -14.73 9.93
N ASP A 174 -15.30 -15.87 9.24
CA ASP A 174 -16.32 -16.91 9.44
C ASP A 174 -16.25 -17.57 10.83
N LYS A 175 -15.13 -17.42 11.53
CA LYS A 175 -14.90 -17.91 12.90
C LYS A 175 -15.13 -16.84 13.98
N GLY A 176 -15.76 -15.73 13.61
CA GLY A 176 -15.93 -14.55 14.46
C GLY A 176 -14.88 -13.48 14.19
N ASN A 177 -14.89 -12.43 14.99
CA ASN A 177 -13.90 -11.36 14.88
C ASN A 177 -12.59 -11.85 15.52
N LEU A 178 -11.53 -11.92 14.73
CA LEU A 178 -10.21 -12.41 15.16
C LEU A 178 -9.14 -11.36 14.83
N SER A 179 -8.31 -11.01 15.80
CA SER A 179 -7.09 -10.24 15.55
C SER A 179 -6.12 -10.98 14.62
N LEU A 180 -5.25 -10.25 13.93
CA LEU A 180 -4.17 -10.86 13.15
C LEU A 180 -3.28 -11.75 14.03
N ALA A 181 -3.01 -11.35 15.27
CA ALA A 181 -2.31 -12.19 16.25
C ALA A 181 -3.01 -13.53 16.49
N GLU A 182 -4.34 -13.52 16.67
CA GLU A 182 -5.11 -14.75 16.86
C GLU A 182 -5.12 -15.61 15.59
N ILE A 183 -5.23 -15.01 14.40
CA ILE A 183 -5.18 -15.73 13.13
C ILE A 183 -3.83 -16.46 12.96
N PHE A 184 -2.71 -15.79 13.23
CA PHE A 184 -1.38 -16.41 13.17
C PHE A 184 -1.24 -17.51 14.21
N THR A 185 -1.66 -17.26 15.45
CA THR A 185 -1.60 -18.22 16.56
C THR A 185 -2.42 -19.48 16.25
N GLN A 186 -3.62 -19.33 15.70
CA GLN A 186 -4.47 -20.45 15.29
C GLN A 186 -3.83 -21.29 14.18
N ASN A 187 -3.01 -20.68 13.33
CA ASN A 187 -2.22 -21.39 12.31
C ASN A 187 -0.88 -21.93 12.86
N GLY A 188 -0.67 -21.89 14.18
CA GLY A 188 0.52 -22.39 14.85
C GLY A 188 1.77 -21.56 14.56
N TYR A 189 1.59 -20.24 14.35
CA TYR A 189 2.67 -19.28 14.21
C TYR A 189 2.66 -18.33 15.40
N ASP A 190 3.73 -18.40 16.18
CA ASP A 190 3.99 -17.46 17.26
C ASP A 190 4.73 -16.25 16.70
N LEU A 191 4.08 -15.08 16.74
CA LEU A 191 4.56 -13.83 16.17
C LEU A 191 5.90 -13.37 16.77
N ASP A 192 6.22 -13.77 17.99
CA ASP A 192 7.50 -13.43 18.63
C ASP A 192 8.70 -13.98 17.85
N ASN A 193 8.51 -15.10 17.11
CA ASN A 193 9.54 -15.68 16.25
C ASN A 193 9.78 -14.90 14.95
N TYR A 194 8.91 -13.94 14.63
CA TYR A 194 8.93 -13.18 13.39
C TYR A 194 9.22 -11.69 13.59
N VAL A 195 9.46 -11.26 14.83
CA VAL A 195 9.79 -9.86 15.18
C VAL A 195 11.01 -9.39 14.39
N GLY A 196 10.86 -8.27 13.68
CA GLY A 196 11.91 -7.69 12.85
C GLY A 196 12.14 -8.36 11.50
N MET A 197 11.40 -9.44 11.16
CA MET A 197 11.44 -10.06 9.84
C MET A 197 10.49 -9.33 8.88
N SER A 198 10.87 -9.23 7.60
CA SER A 198 10.05 -8.61 6.56
C SER A 198 10.06 -9.47 5.31
N GLY A 199 8.92 -9.56 4.62
CA GLY A 199 8.80 -10.34 3.38
C GLY A 199 8.56 -11.83 3.59
N VAL A 200 8.02 -12.24 4.74
CA VAL A 200 7.80 -13.67 5.05
C VAL A 200 6.36 -14.06 4.73
N TRP A 201 6.21 -15.04 3.84
CA TRP A 201 4.94 -15.68 3.53
C TRP A 201 4.79 -16.98 4.33
N LEU A 202 3.63 -17.18 4.95
CA LEU A 202 3.31 -18.36 5.73
C LEU A 202 2.02 -19.01 5.21
N ASP A 203 2.01 -20.34 5.17
CA ASP A 203 0.87 -21.12 4.70
C ASP A 203 -0.26 -21.17 5.75
N LEU A 204 -1.51 -21.18 5.32
CA LEU A 204 -2.63 -21.49 6.21
C LEU A 204 -2.62 -22.99 6.57
N LYS A 205 -2.60 -23.30 7.87
CA LYS A 205 -2.81 -24.65 8.41
C LYS A 205 -4.27 -24.89 8.78
N GLU A 206 -4.97 -23.83 9.17
CA GLU A 206 -6.38 -23.83 9.52
C GLU A 206 -7.17 -23.00 8.51
N SER A 207 -8.22 -23.57 7.91
CA SER A 207 -9.06 -22.85 6.96
C SER A 207 -9.78 -21.69 7.64
N ILE A 208 -9.59 -20.46 7.15
CA ILE A 208 -10.24 -19.24 7.61
C ILE A 208 -10.78 -18.50 6.39
N SER A 209 -12.00 -17.97 6.48
CA SER A 209 -12.59 -17.13 5.44
C SER A 209 -12.95 -15.75 6.00
N VAL A 210 -12.91 -14.74 5.14
CA VAL A 210 -13.23 -13.35 5.47
C VAL A 210 -14.33 -12.82 4.57
N TYR A 211 -15.06 -11.81 5.05
CA TYR A 211 -16.15 -11.21 4.29
C TYR A 211 -15.61 -10.17 3.30
N ASP A 212 -16.02 -10.27 2.04
CA ASP A 212 -15.74 -9.27 1.00
C ASP A 212 -16.71 -8.06 1.09
N LYS A 213 -16.54 -7.09 0.18
CA LYS A 213 -17.42 -5.91 0.07
C LYS A 213 -18.92 -6.23 -0.06
N ASP A 214 -19.27 -7.39 -0.60
CA ASP A 214 -20.64 -7.84 -0.87
C ASP A 214 -21.15 -8.78 0.25
N ASN A 215 -20.39 -8.94 1.35
CA ASN A 215 -20.61 -9.87 2.47
C ASN A 215 -20.60 -11.35 2.08
N ASN A 216 -19.91 -11.73 1.00
CA ASN A 216 -19.62 -13.13 0.70
C ASN A 216 -18.35 -13.58 1.42
N LEU A 217 -18.32 -14.84 1.82
CA LEU A 217 -17.12 -15.45 2.40
C LEU A 217 -16.10 -15.79 1.33
N LYS A 218 -14.86 -15.31 1.52
CA LYS A 218 -13.71 -15.59 0.67
C LYS A 218 -12.61 -16.26 1.48
N PRO A 219 -11.99 -17.33 0.98
CA PRO A 219 -10.94 -18.02 1.70
C PRO A 219 -9.69 -17.14 1.80
N VAL A 220 -9.11 -17.10 2.99
CA VAL A 220 -7.73 -16.64 3.19
C VAL A 220 -6.80 -17.71 2.62
N THR A 221 -5.76 -17.30 1.90
CA THR A 221 -4.83 -18.21 1.22
C THR A 221 -3.47 -18.25 1.88
N GLN A 222 -2.98 -17.12 2.38
CA GLN A 222 -1.66 -16.99 3.00
C GLN A 222 -1.65 -15.90 4.08
N LEU A 223 -0.71 -16.01 5.01
CA LEU A 223 -0.38 -14.98 5.99
C LEU A 223 0.94 -14.31 5.60
N TYR A 224 1.09 -13.03 5.90
CA TYR A 224 2.26 -12.25 5.51
C TYR A 224 2.81 -11.43 6.67
N VAL A 225 4.12 -11.51 6.90
CA VAL A 225 4.87 -10.69 7.86
C VAL A 225 5.64 -9.62 7.10
N ASN A 226 5.35 -8.35 7.39
CA ASN A 226 5.91 -7.21 6.68
C ASN A 226 6.79 -6.28 7.53
N GLY A 227 7.33 -6.81 8.63
CA GLY A 227 8.36 -6.18 9.45
C GLY A 227 8.01 -4.82 10.02
N LYS A 228 9.03 -4.12 10.51
CA LYS A 228 8.85 -2.91 11.29
C LYS A 228 8.47 -1.69 10.45
N GLN A 229 7.24 -1.21 10.62
CA GLN A 229 6.77 0.06 10.09
C GLN A 229 6.50 1.06 11.22
N GLN A 230 6.52 2.35 10.89
CA GLN A 230 6.21 3.39 11.85
C GLN A 230 4.68 3.47 12.00
N THR A 231 4.18 3.20 13.20
CA THR A 231 2.75 3.22 13.53
C THR A 231 2.41 4.42 14.43
N MET A 232 1.13 4.76 14.48
CA MET A 232 0.52 5.81 15.27
C MET A 232 -0.73 5.22 15.92
N ARG A 233 -0.79 5.34 17.25
CA ARG A 233 -1.98 5.02 18.02
C ARG A 233 -2.97 6.17 17.92
N VAL A 234 -4.19 5.87 17.49
CA VAL A 234 -5.31 6.80 17.39
C VAL A 234 -6.38 6.33 18.35
N GLU A 235 -6.70 7.14 19.37
CA GLU A 235 -7.70 6.82 20.39
C GLU A 235 -8.95 7.68 20.21
N PHE A 236 -10.12 7.06 20.36
CA PHE A 236 -11.41 7.69 20.16
C PHE A 236 -12.22 7.80 21.47
N GLU A 237 -13.22 8.68 21.50
CA GLU A 237 -13.99 9.02 22.70
C GLU A 237 -14.88 7.87 23.22
N ASP A 238 -15.19 6.90 22.37
CA ASP A 238 -15.92 5.68 22.73
C ASP A 238 -15.00 4.60 23.37
N GLY A 239 -13.72 4.92 23.57
CA GLY A 239 -12.73 4.03 24.15
C GLY A 239 -12.10 3.06 23.14
N LEU A 240 -12.48 3.12 21.86
CA LEU A 240 -11.78 2.38 20.80
C LEU A 240 -10.42 3.02 20.54
N SER A 241 -9.42 2.18 20.27
CA SER A 241 -8.11 2.62 19.82
C SER A 241 -7.66 1.77 18.65
N VAL A 242 -6.96 2.37 17.70
CA VAL A 242 -6.38 1.66 16.57
C VAL A 242 -4.94 2.12 16.33
N ASP A 243 -4.06 1.15 16.09
CA ASP A 243 -2.66 1.39 15.76
C ASP A 243 -2.50 1.28 14.24
N VAL A 244 -2.18 2.40 13.57
CA VAL A 244 -2.13 2.47 12.10
C VAL A 244 -0.91 3.24 11.62
N THR A 245 -0.50 3.07 10.37
CA THR A 245 0.53 3.94 9.78
C THR A 245 0.02 5.39 9.69
N PRO A 246 0.89 6.42 9.79
CA PRO A 246 0.49 7.83 9.74
C PRO A 246 -0.36 8.22 8.51
N ASN A 247 -0.14 7.56 7.37
CA ASN A 247 -0.86 7.78 6.11
C ASN A 247 -2.18 6.99 6.00
N HIS A 248 -2.58 6.23 7.02
CA HIS A 248 -3.84 5.48 7.01
C HIS A 248 -5.03 6.44 7.03
N MET A 249 -6.01 6.22 6.15
CA MET A 249 -7.13 7.14 5.95
C MET A 249 -8.33 6.76 6.82
N PHE A 250 -8.86 7.72 7.59
CA PHE A 250 -10.13 7.61 8.30
C PHE A 250 -11.22 8.38 7.56
N LEU A 251 -12.41 7.77 7.44
CA LEU A 251 -13.56 8.46 6.89
C LEU A 251 -14.20 9.33 7.99
N THR A 252 -14.23 10.63 7.75
CA THR A 252 -14.88 11.63 8.60
C THR A 252 -16.16 12.16 7.95
N LYS A 253 -17.12 12.61 8.77
CA LYS A 253 -18.35 13.20 8.27
C LYS A 253 -18.14 14.56 7.61
N GLU A 254 -17.22 15.35 8.13
CA GLU A 254 -17.03 16.75 7.77
C GLU A 254 -16.09 16.90 6.57
N LYS A 255 -14.98 16.15 6.59
CA LYS A 255 -13.84 16.34 5.68
C LYS A 255 -13.66 15.17 4.70
N GLY A 256 -14.47 14.12 4.80
CA GLY A 256 -14.27 12.90 4.02
C GLY A 256 -13.07 12.12 4.53
N TRP A 257 -12.25 11.55 3.64
CA TRP A 257 -11.08 10.79 4.05
C TRP A 257 -9.96 11.71 4.56
N VAL A 258 -9.54 11.53 5.81
CA VAL A 258 -8.46 12.27 6.47
C VAL A 258 -7.39 11.30 6.96
N ARG A 259 -6.11 11.64 6.82
CA ARG A 259 -5.02 10.78 7.31
C ARG A 259 -4.99 10.72 8.83
N ALA A 260 -4.52 9.60 9.39
CA ALA A 260 -4.32 9.42 10.82
C ALA A 260 -3.51 10.57 11.44
N ASP A 261 -2.41 10.95 10.80
CA ASP A 261 -1.56 12.06 11.27
C ASP A 261 -2.16 13.45 11.10
N GLU A 262 -3.21 13.59 10.30
CA GLU A 262 -3.92 14.85 10.04
C GLU A 262 -5.21 15.03 10.86
N LEU A 263 -5.74 13.98 11.50
CA LEU A 263 -6.92 14.11 12.37
C LEU A 263 -6.69 15.14 13.49
N ASP A 264 -7.55 16.13 13.64
CA ASP A 264 -7.37 17.21 14.63
C ASP A 264 -8.42 17.16 15.75
N GLY A 265 -9.38 16.22 15.67
CA GLY A 265 -10.45 16.03 16.65
C GLY A 265 -11.63 16.97 16.46
N SER A 266 -11.61 17.81 15.42
CA SER A 266 -12.79 18.52 14.95
C SER A 266 -13.76 17.63 14.18
N GLU A 267 -13.33 16.44 13.79
CA GLU A 267 -14.09 15.53 12.94
C GLU A 267 -14.75 14.37 13.70
N ASP A 268 -15.96 14.00 13.27
CA ASP A 268 -16.61 12.76 13.70
C ASP A 268 -16.17 11.62 12.77
N ILE A 269 -15.47 10.63 13.34
CA ILE A 269 -15.08 9.43 12.60
C ILE A 269 -16.33 8.58 12.37
N VAL A 270 -16.54 8.21 11.11
CA VAL A 270 -17.58 7.27 10.74
C VAL A 270 -17.16 5.88 11.22
N ASN A 271 -17.67 5.51 12.40
CA ASN A 271 -17.65 4.15 12.92
C ASN A 271 -19.08 3.60 12.98
N TRP A 272 -19.22 2.28 13.01
CA TRP A 272 -20.50 1.59 13.22
C TRP A 272 -20.64 1.20 14.68
#